data_AF-A0A959EUX6-F1
#
_entry.id   AF-A0A959EUX6-F1
#
_cell.length_a   1.000
_cell.length_b   1.000
_cell.length_c   1.000
_cell.angle_alpha   90.00
_cell.angle_beta   90.00
_cell.angle_gamma   90.00
#
_symmetry.space_group_name_H-M   'P 1'
#
loop_
_entity.id
_entity.type
_entity.pdbx_description
1 polymer ?
#
loop_
_entity_poly.entity_id
_entity_poly.type
_entity_poly.pdbx_seq_one_letter_code
_entity_poly.pdbx_strand_id
1 'polypeptide(L)' 'MKKLRVTAVSYLNTKPFLYGIFKNHLDRRLELQLDIPSECARKLASGEAELGLIPVAAIPEVPTPHL' A
#
# COMPACT_ATOMS: atom_id res chain seq x y z
N MET A 1 8.37 18.45 1.39
CA MET A 1 7.27 17.89 0.58
C MET A 1 6.59 16.80 1.37
N LYS A 2 5.25 16.72 1.34
CA LYS A 2 4.50 15.64 1.99
C LYS A 2 4.75 14.33 1.23
N LYS A 3 5.13 13.26 1.94
CA LYS A 3 5.25 11.91 1.37
C LYS A 3 3.86 11.26 1.27
N LEU A 4 3.65 10.43 0.26
CA LEU A 4 2.42 9.64 0.10
C LEU A 4 2.48 8.44 1.06
N ARG A 5 1.46 8.26 1.91
CA ARG A 5 1.39 7.10 2.83
C ARG A 5 0.90 5.87 2.06
N VAL A 6 1.73 4.84 1.97
CA VAL A 6 1.46 3.63 1.19
C VAL A 6 1.58 2.40 2.08
N THR A 7 0.61 1.48 1.98
CA THR A 7 0.71 0.15 2.61
C THR A 7 0.80 -0.93 1.53
N ALA A 8 1.65 -1.93 1.74
CA ALA A 8 1.77 -3.06 0.83
C ALA A 8 1.91 -4.38 1.58
N VAL A 9 1.36 -5.47 1.01
CA VAL A 9 1.40 -6.77 1.67
C VAL A 9 2.83 -7.29 1.81
N SER A 10 3.20 -7.73 3.02
CA SER A 10 4.53 -8.25 3.37
C SER A 10 4.71 -9.72 2.98
N TYR A 11 4.32 -10.09 1.76
CA TYR A 11 4.44 -11.44 1.20
C TYR A 11 5.53 -11.50 0.13
N LEU A 12 5.99 -12.71 -0.18
CA LEU A 12 7.08 -12.92 -1.13
C LEU A 12 6.74 -12.39 -2.53
N ASN A 13 5.47 -12.47 -2.92
CA ASN A 13 4.96 -11.98 -4.20
C ASN A 13 5.09 -10.45 -4.37
N THR A 14 5.21 -9.68 -3.28
CA THR A 14 5.39 -8.21 -3.34
C THR A 14 6.83 -7.81 -3.62
N LYS A 15 7.81 -8.70 -3.48
CA LYS A 15 9.24 -8.36 -3.64
C LYS A 15 9.58 -7.71 -5.00
N PRO A 16 9.10 -8.19 -6.16
CA PRO A 16 9.38 -7.54 -7.44
C PRO A 16 8.85 -6.10 -7.50
N PHE A 17 7.68 -5.83 -6.93
CA PHE A 17 7.08 -4.50 -6.83
C PHE A 17 7.95 -3.57 -5.97
N LEU A 18 8.36 -4.03 -4.79
CA LEU A 18 9.27 -3.28 -3.90
C LEU A 18 10.62 -2.99 -4.56
N TYR A 19 11.18 -3.98 -5.26
CA TYR A 19 12.42 -3.80 -6.00
C TYR A 19 12.30 -2.66 -7.01
N GLY A 20 11.19 -2.58 -7.75
CA GLY A 20 10.92 -1.47 -8.66
C GLY A 20 10.86 -0.12 -7.96
N ILE A 21 10.21 -0.03 -6.80
CA ILE A 21 10.14 1.19 -5.97
C ILE A 21 11.55 1.66 -5.57
N PHE A 22 12.33 0.79 -4.94
CA PHE A 22 13.65 1.15 -4.42
C PHE A 22 14.67 1.41 -5.53
N LYS A 23 14.65 0.62 -6.61
CA LYS A 23 15.53 0.80 -7.78
C LYS A 23 15.37 2.18 -8.42
N ASN A 24 14.15 2.70 -8.44
CA ASN A 24 13.84 4.01 -9.02
C ASN A 24 13.81 5.15 -7.99
N HIS A 25 14.29 4.90 -6.76
CA HIS A 25 14.29 5.87 -5.66
C HIS A 25 12.91 6.47 -5.34
N LEU A 26 11.83 5.74 -5.63
CA LEU A 26 10.46 6.20 -5.35
C LEU A 26 10.18 6.23 -3.85
N ASP A 27 10.85 5.41 -3.06
CA ASP A 27 10.84 5.41 -1.60
C ASP A 27 11.14 6.79 -0.98
N ARG A 28 11.86 7.67 -1.68
CA ARG A 28 12.09 9.04 -1.22
C ARG A 28 10.81 9.89 -1.17
N ARG A 29 9.80 9.53 -1.97
CA ARG A 29 8.49 10.19 -2.07
C ARG A 29 7.37 9.44 -1.34
N LEU A 30 7.64 8.21 -0.91
CA LEU A 30 6.67 7.34 -0.25
C LEU A 30 7.01 7.17 1.23
N GLU A 31 5.98 7.09 2.05
CA GLU A 31 6.05 6.52 3.39
C GLU A 31 5.46 5.11 3.29
N LEU A 32 6.31 4.13 2.98
CA LEU A 32 5.91 2.76 2.67
C LEU A 32 5.92 1.91 3.94
N GLN A 33 4.79 1.29 4.26
CA GLN A 33 4.63 0.33 5.34
C GLN A 33 4.35 -1.06 4.75
N LEU A 34 4.99 -2.08 5.32
CA LEU A 34 4.78 -3.48 4.94
C LEU A 34 3.94 -4.15 6.03
N ASP A 35 2.77 -4.65 5.65
CA ASP A 35 1.79 -5.17 6.60
C ASP A 35 1.20 -6.49 6.11
N ILE A 36 0.46 -7.18 6.97
CA ILE A 36 -0.40 -8.29 6.54
C ILE A 36 -1.58 -7.76 5.71
N PRO A 37 -2.23 -8.60 4.86
CA PRO A 37 -3.28 -8.11 3.97
C PRO A 37 -4.48 -7.47 4.67
N SER A 38 -4.88 -7.98 5.84
CA SER A 38 -5.98 -7.40 6.64
C SER A 38 -5.65 -5.99 7.16
N GLU A 39 -4.39 -5.76 7.55
CA GLU A 39 -3.93 -4.45 7.99
C GLU A 39 -3.81 -3.46 6.83
N CYS A 40 -3.40 -3.92 5.64
CA CYS A 40 -3.40 -3.08 4.44
C CYS A 40 -4.82 -2.55 4.14
N ALA A 41 -5.82 -3.44 4.18
CA ALA A 41 -7.22 -3.09 3.99
C ALA A 41 -7.73 -2.12 5.07
N ARG A 42 -7.48 -2.43 6.35
CA ARG A 42 -7.87 -1.59 7.49
C ARG A 42 -7.30 -0.18 7.38
N LYS A 43 -6.00 -0.05 7.09
CA LYS A 43 -5.30 1.25 6.97
C LYS A 43 -5.83 2.08 5.81
N LEU A 44 -6.17 1.45 4.69
CA LEU A 44 -6.74 2.16 3.55
C LEU A 44 -8.17 2.62 3.85
N ALA A 45 -9.00 1.77 4.47
CA ALA A 45 -10.36 2.11 4.87
C ALA A 45 -10.42 3.21 5.96
N SER A 46 -9.44 3.24 6.87
CA SER A 46 -9.36 4.24 7.94
C SER A 46 -8.67 5.56 7.54
N GLY A 47 -8.08 5.64 6.35
CA GLY A 47 -7.31 6.81 5.89
C GLY A 47 -5.89 6.93 6.47
N GLU A 48 -5.44 5.93 7.24
CA GLU A 48 -4.04 5.81 7.69
C GLU A 48 -3.09 5.68 6.49
N ALA A 49 -3.52 4.96 5.43
CA ALA A 49 -2.85 4.91 4.13
C ALA A 49 -3.67 5.62 3.05
N GLU A 50 -2.98 6.23 2.09
CA GLU A 50 -3.56 6.92 0.93
C GLU A 50 -3.56 6.02 -0.33
N LEU A 51 -2.68 5.00 -0.35
CA LEU A 51 -2.59 3.99 -1.41
C LEU A 51 -2.28 2.64 -0.76
N GLY A 52 -2.90 1.57 -1.25
CA GLY A 52 -2.73 0.23 -0.68
C GLY A 52 -2.69 -0.88 -1.73
N LEU A 53 -1.76 -1.82 -1.57
CA LEU A 53 -1.89 -3.14 -2.20
C LEU A 53 -2.73 -4.02 -1.26
N ILE A 54 -4.01 -4.19 -1.56
CA ILE A 54 -4.99 -4.87 -0.70
C ILE A 54 -5.59 -6.11 -1.38
N PRO A 55 -6.19 -7.06 -0.62
CA PRO A 55 -6.99 -8.14 -1.20
C PRO A 55 -8.17 -7.60 -2.01
N VAL A 56 -8.48 -8.25 -3.14
CA VAL A 56 -9.67 -7.91 -3.96
C VAL A 56 -10.97 -7.94 -3.16
N ALA A 57 -11.07 -8.85 -2.19
CA ALA A 57 -12.23 -8.98 -1.31
C ALA A 57 -12.47 -7.75 -0.41
N ALA A 58 -11.45 -6.93 -0.16
CA ALA A 58 -11.55 -5.74 0.68
C ALA A 58 -11.95 -4.47 -0.10
N ILE A 59 -12.02 -4.51 -1.44
CA ILE A 59 -12.41 -3.36 -2.26
C ILE A 59 -13.78 -2.78 -1.86
N PRO A 60 -14.83 -3.58 -1.58
CA PRO A 60 -16.13 -3.05 -1.16
C PRO A 60 -16.11 -2.29 0.18
N GLU A 61 -15.08 -2.47 0.99
CA GLU A 61 -14.93 -1.85 2.32
C GLU A 61 -14.20 -0.50 2.25
N VAL A 62 -13.60 -0.17 1.09
CA VAL A 62 -12.87 1.08 0.88
C VAL A 62 -13.83 2.15 0.34
N PRO A 63 -13.94 3.33 0.98
CA PRO A 63 -14.72 4.43 0.44
C PRO A 63 -14.14 4.90 -0.91
N THR A 64 -14.98 4.98 -1.95
CA THR A 64 -14.60 5.47 -3.29
C THR A 64 -13.31 4.81 -3.85
N PRO A 65 -13.32 3.50 -4.11
CA PRO A 65 -12.12 2.80 -4.55
C PRO A 65 -11.71 3.22 -5.97
N HIS A 66 -10.41 3.43 -6.17
CA HIS A 66 -9.78 3.64 -7.47
C HIS A 66 -8.83 2.47 -7.74
N LEU A 67 -9.00 1.81 -8.90
CA LEU A 67 -8.25 0.63 -9.33
C LEU A 67 -7.23 0.97 -10.40
#